data_AF-A0A954D473-F1
#
_entry.id   AF-A0A954D473-F1
#
_cell.length_a   1.000
_cell.length_b   1.000
_cell.length_c   1.000
_cell.angle_alpha   90.00
_cell.angle_beta   90.00
_cell.angle_gamma   90.00
#
_symmetry.space_group_name_H-M   'P 1'
#
loop_
_entity.id
_entity.type
_entity.pdbx_description
1 polymer ?
#
loop_
_entity_poly.entity_id
_entity_poly.type
_entity_poly.pdbx_seq_one_letter_code
_entity_poly.pdbx_strand_id
1 'polypeptide(L)'
;YELVVDFETAAGGLQVDGPYTETHRGRRISEGQVHRDRPTGVWTFWSPEDGRVIGQFDYDRRRSCTEPPWFEGSAPEVQRR
;
A
#
# COMPACT_ATOMS: atom_id res chain seq x y z
N TYR A 1 23.90 -1.39 11.49
CA TYR A 1 22.53 -1.24 10.96
C TYR A 1 22.52 0.04 10.14
N GLU A 2 22.66 -0.08 8.83
CA GLU A 2 22.75 1.06 7.92
C GLU A 2 21.41 1.23 7.23
N LEU A 3 20.70 2.29 7.61
CA LEU A 3 19.59 2.83 6.83
C LEU A 3 20.21 3.67 5.73
N VAL A 4 20.40 3.09 4.55
CA VAL A 4 20.73 3.87 3.35
C VAL A 4 19.43 4.44 2.82
N VAL A 5 19.05 5.60 3.36
CA VAL A 5 18.05 6.48 2.76
C VAL A 5 18.85 7.68 2.27
N ASP A 6 19.29 7.64 1.02
CA ASP A 6 19.89 8.80 0.37
C ASP A 6 18.78 9.84 0.16
N PHE A 7 18.59 10.70 1.17
CA PHE A 7 17.85 11.94 1.00
C PHE A 7 18.86 13.01 0.61
N GLU A 8 19.25 13.06 -0.67
CA GLU A 8 19.93 14.25 -1.17
C GLU A 8 18.94 15.42 -1.07
N THR A 9 19.23 16.28 -0.10
CA THR A 9 18.45 17.44 0.29
C THR A 9 18.55 18.49 -0.81
N ALA A 10 17.63 18.46 -1.77
CA ALA A 10 17.38 19.59 -2.64
C ALA A 10 16.39 20.54 -1.95
N ALA A 11 16.90 21.68 -1.50
CA ALA A 11 16.11 22.80 -1.02
C ALA A 11 15.14 23.28 -2.12
N GLY A 12 13.88 22.87 -2.04
CA GLY A 12 12.81 23.32 -2.93
C GLY A 12 11.64 22.35 -2.92
N GLY A 13 10.56 22.72 -2.21
CA GLY A 13 9.26 22.02 -2.13
C GLY A 13 9.24 20.64 -2.79
N LEU A 14 9.73 19.62 -2.07
CA LEU A 14 9.95 18.28 -2.61
C LEU A 14 8.58 17.66 -2.94
N GLN A 15 8.16 17.77 -4.20
CA GLN A 15 7.12 16.90 -4.73
C GLN A 15 7.67 15.49 -4.59
N VAL A 16 7.12 14.71 -3.67
CA VAL A 16 7.41 13.29 -3.58
C VAL A 16 6.73 12.63 -4.78
N ASP A 17 7.44 12.56 -5.90
CA ASP A 17 7.12 11.67 -7.00
C ASP A 17 7.94 10.38 -6.86
N GLY A 18 7.27 9.27 -6.56
CA GLY A 18 7.97 8.01 -6.36
C GLY A 18 7.23 6.99 -5.52
N PRO A 19 7.86 5.83 -5.29
CA PRO A 19 7.34 4.82 -4.38
C PRO A 19 7.29 5.38 -2.96
N TYR A 20 6.15 5.21 -2.32
CA TYR A 20 5.88 5.61 -0.95
C TYR A 20 5.46 4.39 -0.16
N THR A 21 6.06 4.20 1.02
CA THR A 21 5.72 3.12 1.93
C THR A 21 5.39 3.72 3.30
N GLU A 22 4.15 3.53 3.73
CA GLU A 22 3.69 3.94 5.05
C GLU A 22 3.84 2.79 6.04
N THR A 23 4.44 3.11 7.18
CA THR A 23 4.72 2.14 8.23
C THR A 23 4.12 2.63 9.54
N HIS A 24 3.30 1.81 10.18
CA HIS A 24 2.73 2.08 11.50
C HIS A 24 3.36 1.14 12.53
N ARG A 25 3.97 1.71 13.58
CA ARG A 25 4.66 0.95 14.65
C ARG A 25 5.69 -0.07 14.13
N GLY A 26 6.42 0.30 13.07
CA GLY A 26 7.43 -0.58 12.44
C GLY A 26 6.86 -1.66 11.52
N ARG A 27 5.54 -1.68 11.27
CA ARG A 27 4.88 -2.58 10.32
C ARG A 27 4.33 -1.80 9.14
N ARG A 28 4.59 -2.27 7.92
CA ARG A 28 4.01 -1.67 6.70
C ARG A 28 2.49 -1.78 6.75
N ILE A 29 1.81 -0.66 6.52
CA ILE A 29 0.34 -0.60 6.49
C ILE A 29 -0.19 -0.15 5.14
N SER A 30 0.59 0.63 4.38
CA SER A 30 0.25 0.99 3.01
C SER A 30 1.51 1.23 2.16
N GLU A 31 1.41 0.98 0.87
CA GLU A 31 2.48 1.24 -0.11
C GLU A 31 1.84 1.56 -1.44
N GLY A 32 2.41 2.51 -2.15
CA GLY A 32 1.95 2.89 -3.46
C GLY A 32 2.86 3.92 -4.08
N GLN A 33 2.35 4.61 -5.09
CA GLN A 33 3.05 5.72 -5.69
C GLN A 33 2.42 7.02 -5.21
N VAL A 34 3.25 8.01 -4.88
CA VAL A 34 2.80 9.39 -4.67
C VAL A 34 3.31 10.19 -5.86
N HIS A 35 2.49 11.12 -6.33
CA HIS A 35 2.89 12.09 -7.35
C HIS A 35 2.34 13.46 -6.95
N ARG A 36 3.23 14.43 -6.78
CA ARG A 36 2.88 15.79 -6.34
C ARG A 36 2.06 15.83 -5.06
N ASP A 37 2.51 15.09 -4.03
CA ASP A 37 1.84 15.02 -2.73
C ASP A 37 0.45 14.34 -2.77
N ARG A 38 0.10 13.67 -3.88
CA ARG A 38 -1.16 12.93 -4.01
C ARG A 38 -0.91 11.45 -4.28
N PRO A 39 -1.64 10.55 -3.62
CA PRO A 39 -1.58 9.12 -3.92
C PRO A 39 -2.03 8.87 -5.37
N THR A 40 -1.21 8.14 -6.12
CA THR A 40 -1.47 7.75 -7.51
C THR A 40 -1.17 6.27 -7.73
N GLY A 41 -1.72 5.71 -8.81
CA GLY A 41 -1.55 4.31 -9.16
C GLY A 41 -2.18 3.35 -8.14
N VAL A 42 -1.64 2.14 -8.08
CA VAL A 42 -2.17 1.08 -7.21
C VAL A 42 -1.52 1.16 -5.84
N TRP A 43 -2.35 1.31 -4.82
CA TRP A 43 -1.98 1.29 -3.41
C TRP A 43 -2.35 -0.04 -2.81
N THR A 44 -1.40 -0.66 -2.13
CA THR A 44 -1.61 -1.91 -1.39
C THR A 44 -1.70 -1.61 0.09
N PHE A 45 -2.73 -2.15 0.75
CA PHE A 45 -2.93 -2.00 2.18
C PHE A 45 -2.69 -3.33 2.89
N TRP A 46 -2.05 -3.30 4.05
CA TRP A 46 -1.78 -4.49 4.86
C TRP A 46 -2.41 -4.40 6.24
N SER A 47 -2.82 -5.56 6.77
CA SER A 47 -3.27 -5.70 8.14
C SER A 47 -2.10 -5.41 9.08
N PRO A 48 -2.24 -4.48 10.03
CA PRO A 48 -1.22 -4.22 11.03
C PRO A 48 -1.07 -5.40 12.01
N GLU A 49 -2.02 -6.34 12.06
CA GLU A 49 -2.02 -7.49 12.96
C GLU A 49 -1.21 -8.66 12.38
N ASP A 50 -1.49 -9.04 11.13
CA ASP A 50 -0.93 -10.23 10.47
C ASP A 50 0.03 -9.91 9.30
N GLY A 51 0.13 -8.65 8.87
CA GLY A 51 0.92 -8.24 7.71
C GLY A 51 0.37 -8.73 6.36
N ARG A 52 -0.86 -9.23 6.33
CA ARG A 52 -1.55 -9.72 5.11
C ARG A 52 -2.18 -8.56 4.34
N VAL A 53 -2.22 -8.66 3.01
CA VAL A 53 -2.84 -7.62 2.16
C VAL A 53 -4.36 -7.55 2.41
N ILE A 54 -4.85 -6.48 3.01
CA ILE A 54 -6.29 -6.31 3.26
C ILE A 54 -7.04 -5.73 2.05
N GLY A 55 -6.31 -5.25 1.05
CA GLY A 55 -6.89 -4.80 -0.20
C GLY A 55 -5.91 -3.99 -1.03
N GLN A 56 -6.29 -3.70 -2.27
CA GLN A 56 -5.60 -2.72 -3.10
C GLN A 56 -6.58 -1.68 -3.62
N PHE A 57 -6.12 -0.45 -3.80
CA PHE A 57 -6.90 0.65 -4.34
C PHE A 57 -6.14 1.33 -5.47
N ASP A 58 -6.73 1.37 -6.65
CA ASP A 58 -6.20 2.09 -7.81
C ASP A 58 -6.72 3.54 -7.75
N TYR A 59 -5.87 4.47 -7.34
CA TYR A 59 -6.18 5.90 -7.25
C TYR A 59 -6.29 6.56 -8.62
N ASP A 60 -5.59 6.04 -9.63
CA ASP A 60 -5.66 6.53 -11.01
C ASP A 60 -7.03 6.20 -11.61
N ARG A 61 -7.47 4.95 -11.44
CA ARG A 61 -8.76 4.46 -11.94
C ARG A 61 -9.92 4.59 -10.95
N ARG A 62 -9.67 5.16 -9.76
CA ARG A 62 -10.61 5.29 -8.63
C ARG A 62 -11.43 4.02 -8.38
N ARG A 63 -10.76 2.88 -8.29
CA ARG A 63 -11.41 1.57 -8.06
C ARG A 63 -10.64 0.77 -7.02
N SER A 64 -11.36 0.08 -6.15
CA SER A 64 -10.76 -0.98 -5.36
C SER A 64 -10.43 -2.15 -6.31
N CYS A 65 -9.19 -2.62 -6.24
CA CYS A 65 -8.74 -3.79 -6.96
C CYS A 65 -8.55 -4.89 -5.91
N THR A 66 -9.40 -5.90 -5.94
CA THR A 66 -9.34 -7.09 -5.07
C THR A 66 -9.81 -6.89 -3.64
N GLU A 67 -10.98 -7.44 -3.37
CA GLU A 67 -11.33 -7.95 -2.05
C GLU A 67 -10.48 -9.20 -1.79
N PRO A 68 -9.73 -9.27 -0.67
CA PRO A 68 -8.94 -10.44 -0.37
C PRO A 68 -9.84 -11.67 -0.21
N PRO A 69 -9.40 -12.87 -0.62
CA PRO A 69 -10.19 -14.10 -0.48
C PRO A 69 -10.46 -14.52 0.97
N TRP A 70 -9.91 -13.79 1.96
CA TRP A 70 -10.15 -13.94 3.39
C TRP A 70 -11.10 -12.88 3.98
N PHE A 71 -11.58 -11.91 3.18
CA PHE A 71 -12.61 -10.97 3.60
C PHE A 71 -13.96 -11.70 3.61
N GLU A 72 -14.62 -11.72 4.76
CA GLU A 72 -15.74 -12.61 5.18
C GLU A 72 -17.04 -12.40 4.37
N GLY A 73 -16.96 -12.68 3.08
CA GLY A 73 -18.02 -12.57 2.08
C GLY A 73 -17.65 -13.20 0.74
N SER A 74 -16.36 -13.47 0.49
CA SER A 74 -15.87 -14.25 -0.66
C SER A 74 -15.43 -15.64 -0.24
N ALA A 75 -16.37 -16.45 0.26
CA ALA A 75 -16.12 -17.89 0.39
C ALA A 75 -16.05 -18.51 -1.01
N PRO A 76 -14.93 -19.10 -1.48
CA PRO A 76 -15.10 -20.26 -2.32
C PRO A 76 -15.76 -21.29 -1.41
N GLU A 77 -16.98 -21.71 -1.76
CA GLU A 77 -17.55 -22.95 -1.26
C GLU A 77 -16.52 -24.05 -1.52
N VAL A 78 -15.72 -24.35 -0.49
CA VAL A 78 -14.85 -25.51 -0.48
C VAL A 78 -15.81 -26.70 -0.45
N GLN A 79 -16.18 -27.19 -1.62
CA GLN A 79 -16.78 -28.50 -1.76
C GLN A 79 -15.74 -29.51 -1.28
N ARG A 80 -15.83 -29.86 0.01
CA ARG A 80 -15.17 -31.03 0.56
C ARG A 80 -15.87 -32.25 -0.05
N ARG A 81 -15.12 -33.03 -0.81
CA ARG A 81 -15.52 -34.35 -1.32
C ARG A 81 -14.89 -35.43 -0.47
#